data_AF-A0A0P7GD99-F1
#
_entry.id   AF-A0A0P7GD99-F1
#
_cell.length_a   1.000
_cell.length_b   1.000
_cell.length_c   1.000
_cell.angle_alpha   90.00
_cell.angle_beta   90.00
_cell.angle_gamma   90.00
#
_symmetry.space_group_name_H-M   'P 1'
#
loop_
_entity.id
_entity.type
_entity.pdbx_description
1 polymer ?
#
loop_
_entity_poly.entity_id
_entity_poly.type
_entity_poly.pdbx_seq_one_letter_code
_entity_poly.pdbx_strand_id
1 'polypeptide(L)'
;MNTTNTLRVPVDTQVNLRVTSADVFHNFGIPELKVKTDAIPGETTDTWFKASDTGNYSAHCYELCGQGHSYMDADIIVMDQEAYQDWYDSQSASANNDTAANVAAAGV
;
A
#
# COMPACT_ATOMS: atom_id res chain seq x y z
N MET A 1 11.38 -4.43 5.42
CA MET A 1 10.01 -4.37 4.89
C MET A 1 9.26 -3.37 5.77
N ASN A 2 8.74 -2.29 5.19
CA ASN A 2 7.90 -1.34 5.93
C ASN A 2 6.46 -1.85 5.82
N THR A 3 5.76 -2.01 6.96
CA THR A 3 4.38 -2.50 6.98
C THR A 3 3.45 -1.32 7.23
N THR A 4 2.55 -1.05 6.29
CA THR A 4 1.53 0.00 6.38
C THR A 4 0.21 -0.55 5.86
N ASN A 5 -0.90 -0.13 6.46
CA ASN A 5 -2.25 -0.42 5.97
C ASN A 5 -2.77 0.70 5.05
N THR A 6 -1.92 1.68 4.73
CA THR A 6 -2.29 2.80 3.86
C THR A 6 -1.36 2.89 2.66
N LEU A 7 -1.95 2.89 1.46
CA LEU A 7 -1.27 3.19 0.19
C LEU A 7 -1.62 4.64 -0.22
N ARG A 8 -0.61 5.51 -0.30
CA ARG A 8 -0.75 6.88 -0.83
C ARG A 8 -0.28 6.91 -2.27
N VAL A 9 -1.04 7.56 -3.16
CA VAL A 9 -0.73 7.66 -4.60
C VAL A 9 -1.16 9.02 -5.15
N PRO A 10 -0.54 9.52 -6.22
CA PRO A 10 -0.98 10.74 -6.87
C PRO A 10 -2.19 10.51 -7.79
N VAL A 11 -3.06 11.51 -7.87
CA VAL A 11 -4.16 11.56 -8.83
C VAL A 11 -3.64 11.60 -10.28
N ASP A 12 -4.45 11.12 -11.22
CA ASP A 12 -4.17 11.10 -12.66
C ASP A 12 -2.89 10.40 -13.11
N THR A 13 -2.32 9.59 -12.21
CA THR A 13 -1.09 8.84 -12.45
C THR A 13 -1.38 7.34 -12.47
N GLN A 14 -0.82 6.63 -13.46
CA GLN A 14 -0.91 5.17 -13.49
C GLN A 14 -0.04 4.57 -12.39
N VAL A 15 -0.67 3.86 -11.46
CA VAL A 15 -0.02 3.13 -10.38
C VAL A 15 0.05 1.67 -10.79
N ASN A 16 1.26 1.18 -11.02
CA ASN A 16 1.49 -0.25 -11.26
C ASN A 16 1.73 -0.95 -9.92
N LEU A 17 0.93 -1.97 -9.63
CA LEU A 17 1.04 -2.79 -8.44
C LEU A 17 1.62 -4.14 -8.78
N ARG A 18 2.59 -4.56 -7.97
CA ARG A 18 3.15 -5.89 -7.97
C ARG A 18 2.82 -6.55 -6.64
N VAL A 19 2.02 -7.61 -6.68
CA VAL A 19 1.38 -8.18 -5.50
C VAL A 19 1.80 -9.63 -5.31
N THR A 20 2.12 -9.99 -4.08
CA THR A 20 2.44 -11.35 -3.63
C THR A 20 1.93 -11.53 -2.20
N SER A 21 1.95 -12.74 -1.69
CA SER A 21 1.58 -13.05 -0.31
C SER A 21 2.75 -13.68 0.46
N ALA A 22 2.79 -13.41 1.76
CA ALA A 22 3.78 -13.98 2.68
C ALA A 22 3.32 -15.30 3.33
N ASP A 23 2.03 -15.62 3.30
CA ASP A 23 1.43 -16.73 4.04
C ASP A 23 0.49 -17.60 3.20
N VAL A 24 -0.72 -17.13 2.90
CA VAL A 24 -1.79 -17.86 2.18
C VAL A 24 -2.30 -17.04 0.99
N PHE A 25 -3.25 -17.57 0.23
CA PHE A 25 -3.89 -16.80 -0.83
C PHE A 25 -4.69 -15.64 -0.23
N HIS A 26 -4.49 -14.45 -0.79
CA HIS A 26 -5.36 -13.29 -0.58
C HIS A 26 -5.74 -12.70 -1.93
N ASN A 27 -6.54 -11.64 -1.90
CA ASN A 27 -6.77 -10.79 -3.06
C ASN A 27 -6.66 -9.33 -2.62
N PHE A 28 -6.11 -8.47 -3.45
CA PHE A 28 -6.12 -7.03 -3.23
C PHE A 28 -7.07 -6.40 -4.24
N GLY A 29 -8.17 -5.81 -3.78
CA GLY A 29 -9.13 -5.17 -4.67
C GLY A 29 -9.62 -3.81 -4.16
N ILE A 30 -9.70 -2.84 -5.05
CA ILE A 30 -10.24 -1.49 -4.81
C ILE A 30 -11.51 -1.34 -5.66
N PRO A 31 -12.72 -1.47 -5.08
CA PRO A 31 -13.99 -1.54 -5.83
C PRO A 31 -14.26 -0.32 -6.70
N GLU A 32 -14.06 0.88 -6.14
CA GLU A 32 -14.31 2.16 -6.80
C GLU A 32 -13.39 2.36 -8.02
N LEU A 33 -12.19 1.78 -7.98
CA LEU A 33 -11.22 1.82 -9.08
C LEU A 33 -11.29 0.59 -9.99
N LYS A 34 -12.20 -0.35 -9.72
CA LYS A 34 -12.45 -1.57 -10.50
C LYS A 34 -11.19 -2.40 -10.76
N VAL A 35 -10.25 -2.38 -9.81
CA VAL A 35 -9.02 -3.15 -9.86
C VAL A 35 -9.08 -4.24 -8.81
N LYS A 36 -8.65 -5.45 -9.19
CA LYS A 36 -8.35 -6.53 -8.25
C LYS A 36 -7.20 -7.38 -8.79
N THR A 37 -6.45 -8.00 -7.89
CA THR A 37 -5.40 -8.96 -8.24
C THR A 37 -5.20 -9.96 -7.11
N ASP A 38 -4.83 -11.19 -7.47
CA ASP A 38 -4.57 -12.24 -6.49
C ASP A 38 -3.18 -12.05 -5.86
N ALA A 39 -3.08 -12.25 -4.55
CA ALA A 39 -1.84 -12.25 -3.80
C ALA A 39 -1.50 -13.71 -3.45
N ILE A 40 -0.54 -14.28 -4.18
CA ILE A 40 -0.25 -15.72 -4.13
C ILE A 40 1.12 -15.94 -3.49
N PRO A 41 1.25 -16.85 -2.50
CA PRO A 41 2.55 -17.19 -1.93
C PRO A 41 3.49 -17.80 -2.99
N GLY A 42 4.67 -17.23 -3.14
CA GLY A 42 5.68 -17.72 -4.10
C GLY A 42 5.48 -17.27 -5.55
N GLU A 43 4.39 -16.57 -5.85
CA GLU A 43 4.13 -15.98 -7.17
C GLU A 43 3.92 -14.48 -7.05
N THR A 44 4.09 -13.77 -8.16
CA THR A 44 3.93 -12.33 -8.22
C THR A 44 2.98 -11.99 -9.34
N THR A 45 1.89 -11.31 -9.01
CA THR A 45 0.92 -10.80 -9.98
C THR A 45 1.16 -9.31 -10.20
N ASP A 46 0.92 -8.86 -11.43
CA ASP A 46 1.00 -7.44 -11.78
C ASP A 46 -0.41 -6.93 -12.15
N THR A 47 -0.77 -5.76 -11.64
CA THR A 47 -2.00 -5.04 -12.02
C THR A 47 -1.73 -3.53 -12.02
N TRP A 48 -2.71 -2.73 -12.43
CA TRP A 48 -2.57 -1.28 -12.39
C TRP A 48 -3.93 -0.61 -12.19
N PHE A 49 -3.89 0.62 -11.70
CA PHE A 49 -5.06 1.49 -11.66
C PHE A 49 -4.65 2.95 -11.91
N LYS A 50 -5.65 3.78 -12.23
CA LYS A 50 -5.51 5.25 -12.28
C LYS A 50 -6.75 5.85 -11.62
N ALA A 51 -6.55 6.65 -10.58
CA ALA A 51 -7.63 7.41 -9.96
C ALA A 51 -7.74 8.79 -10.64
N SER A 52 -8.96 9.17 -11.01
CA SER A 52 -9.24 10.47 -11.65
C SER A 52 -9.59 11.58 -10.67
N ASP A 53 -9.94 11.22 -9.43
CA ASP A 53 -10.31 12.17 -8.40
C ASP A 53 -9.44 11.92 -7.16
N THR A 54 -9.13 12.99 -6.43
CA THR A 54 -8.53 12.88 -5.09
C THR A 54 -9.54 12.34 -4.09
N GLY A 55 -9.08 11.62 -3.08
CA GLY A 55 -9.96 11.14 -2.01
C GLY A 55 -9.44 9.89 -1.31
N ASN A 56 -10.27 9.37 -0.42
CA ASN A 56 -10.01 8.11 0.28
C ASN A 56 -10.84 7.02 -0.38
N TYR A 57 -10.17 5.92 -0.73
CA TYR A 57 -10.76 4.71 -1.25
C TYR A 57 -10.38 3.55 -0.33
N SER A 58 -11.12 2.45 -0.40
CA SER A 58 -10.85 1.27 0.41
C SER A 58 -10.43 0.09 -0.45
N ALA A 59 -9.37 -0.59 -0.04
CA ALA A 59 -9.02 -1.90 -0.56
C ALA A 59 -9.48 -2.98 0.42
N HIS A 60 -9.93 -4.10 -0.14
CA HIS A 60 -10.45 -5.23 0.62
C HIS A 60 -9.82 -6.54 0.14
N CYS A 61 -9.79 -7.53 1.04
CA CYS A 61 -9.52 -8.91 0.68
C CYS A 61 -10.77 -9.56 0.07
N TYR A 62 -10.66 -10.05 -1.16
CA TYR A 62 -11.74 -10.77 -1.86
C TYR A 62 -11.55 -12.28 -1.97
N GLU A 63 -10.52 -12.83 -1.32
CA GLU A 63 -10.23 -14.27 -1.28
C GLU A 63 -10.27 -14.76 0.16
N LEU A 64 -11.01 -15.84 0.44
CA LEU A 64 -11.19 -16.33 1.81
C LEU A 64 -9.84 -16.82 2.36
N CYS A 65 -9.23 -16.00 3.22
CA CYS A 65 -7.86 -16.20 3.71
C CYS A 65 -7.76 -16.59 5.20
N GLY A 66 -8.89 -16.90 5.83
CA GLY A 66 -8.96 -17.36 7.22
C GLY A 66 -9.87 -16.53 8.11
N GLN A 67 -9.74 -16.68 9.44
CA GLN A 67 -10.64 -16.05 10.42
C GLN A 67 -10.61 -14.52 10.37
N GLY A 68 -9.47 -13.92 10.02
CA GLY A 68 -9.31 -12.47 9.91
C GLY A 68 -9.83 -11.86 8.61
N HIS A 69 -10.32 -12.67 7.67
CA HIS A 69 -10.60 -12.26 6.29
C HIS A 69 -11.48 -10.99 6.19
N SER A 70 -12.57 -10.92 6.94
CA SER A 70 -13.52 -9.80 6.91
C SER A 70 -12.99 -8.49 7.52
N TYR A 71 -11.82 -8.52 8.15
CA TYR A 71 -11.19 -7.36 8.77
C TYR A 71 -9.96 -6.88 7.97
N MET A 72 -9.67 -7.50 6.83
CA MET A 72 -8.53 -7.17 5.99
C MET A 72 -8.86 -6.03 5.03
N ASP A 73 -8.91 -4.83 5.61
CA ASP A 73 -9.12 -3.58 4.91
C ASP A 73 -7.82 -2.76 4.88
N ALA A 74 -7.63 -2.00 3.79
CA ALA A 74 -6.53 -1.05 3.65
C ALA A 74 -7.04 0.27 3.05
N ASP A 75 -6.44 1.38 3.49
CA ASP A 75 -6.79 2.72 3.02
C ASP A 75 -5.98 3.08 1.78
N ILE A 76 -6.64 3.59 0.76
CA ILE A 76 -5.99 4.12 -0.45
C ILE A 76 -6.25 5.62 -0.50
N ILE A 77 -5.21 6.43 -0.27
CA ILE A 77 -5.32 7.89 -0.27
C ILE A 77 -4.77 8.41 -1.60
N VAL A 78 -5.67 8.92 -2.44
CA VAL A 78 -5.33 9.58 -3.69
C VAL A 78 -5.16 11.07 -3.41
N MET A 79 -3.94 11.54 -3.60
CA MET A 79 -3.50 12.89 -3.27
C MET A 79 -3.30 13.73 -4.53
N ASP A 80 -3.40 15.04 -4.39
CA ASP A 80 -2.88 15.96 -5.40
C ASP A 80 -1.37 15.70 -5.63
N GLN A 81 -0.90 15.91 -6.86
CA GLN A 81 0.47 15.59 -7.26
C GLN A 81 1.53 16.29 -6.38
N GLU A 82 1.32 17.57 -6.05
CA GLU A 82 2.23 18.35 -5.19
C GLU A 82 2.24 17.80 -3.76
N ALA A 83 1.06 17.57 -3.18
CA ALA A 83 0.93 17.00 -1.84
C ALA A 83 1.52 15.59 -1.73
N TYR A 84 1.39 14.77 -2.79
CA TYR A 84 2.03 13.46 -2.86
C TYR A 84 3.55 13.58 -2.87
N GLN A 85 4.11 14.53 -3.65
CA GLN A 85 5.54 14.73 -3.74
C GLN A 85 6.13 15.21 -2.40
N ASP A 86 5.49 16.19 -1.75
CA ASP A 86 5.88 16.66 -0.42
C ASP A 86 5.86 15.53 0.61
N TRP A 87 4.80 14.70 0.59
CA TRP A 87 4.72 13.52 1.43
C TRP A 87 5.86 12.54 1.13
N TYR A 88 6.09 12.22 -0.14
CA TYR A 88 7.12 11.26 -0.56
C TYR A 88 8.53 11.69 -0.11
N ASP A 89 8.85 12.98 -0.26
CA ASP A 89 10.13 13.55 0.16
C ASP A 89 10.27 13.57 1.69
N SER A 90 9.17 13.78 2.43
CA SER A 90 9.18 13.67 3.90
C SER A 90 9.48 12.25 4.40
N GLN A 91 9.07 11.21 3.65
CA GLN A 91 9.32 9.81 4.04
C GLN A 91 10.79 9.44 3.91
N SER A 92 11.48 9.95 2.88
CA SER A 92 12.91 9.72 2.70
C SER A 92 13.75 10.48 3.73
N ALA A 93 13.31 11.67 4.16
CA ALA A 93 13.92 12.38 5.29
C ALA A 93 13.71 11.66 6.64
N SER A 94 12.54 11.05 6.85
CA SER A 94 12.20 10.32 8.08
C SER A 94 12.92 8.97 8.20
N ALA A 95 13.12 8.26 7.08
CA ALA A 95 13.90 7.01 7.04
C ALA A 95 15.36 7.18 7.52
N ASN A 96 15.94 8.37 7.33
CA ASN A 96 17.27 8.72 7.83
C ASN A 96 17.28 8.97 9.35
N ASN A 97 16.15 9.40 9.93
CA ASN A 97 16.04 9.70 11.35
C ASN A 97 15.75 8.44 12.19
N ASP A 98 15.00 7.48 11.65
CA ASP A 98 14.80 6.16 12.29
C ASP A 98 16.11 5.36 12.37
N THR A 99 16.99 5.50 11.37
CA THR A 99 18.34 4.89 11.43
C THR A 99 19.18 5.54 12.54
N ALA A 100 19.12 6.86 12.70
CA ALA A 100 19.87 7.57 13.75
C ALA A 100 19.33 7.28 15.16
N ALA A 101 18.01 7.19 15.33
CA ALA A 101 17.37 6.87 16.61
C ALA A 101 17.65 5.42 17.05
N ASN A 102 17.70 4.48 16.11
CA ASN A 102 17.99 3.07 16.41
C ASN A 102 19.49 2.82 16.70
N VAL A 103 20.40 3.60 16.09
CA VAL A 103 21.84 3.56 16.43
C VAL A 103 22.12 4.21 17.79
N ALA A 104 21.40 5.26 18.17
CA ALA A 104 21.52 5.87 19.50
C ALA A 104 20.96 4.97 20.63
N ALA A 105 19.93 4.17 20.34
CA ALA A 105 19.35 3.22 21.29
C ALA A 105 20.16 1.92 21.46
N ALA A 106 20.97 1.54 20.46
CA ALA A 106 21.82 0.34 20.50
C ALA A 106 23.22 0.59 21.13
N GLY A 107 23.46 1.78 21.68
CA GLY A 107 24.76 2.22 22.22
C GLY A 107 24.90 2.24 23.75
N VAL A 108 24.07 1.51 24.50
CA VAL A 108 24.20 1.34 25.97
C VAL A 108 24.22 -0.13 26.36
#